data_AF-A0A369K0W3-F1
#
_entry.id   AF-A0A369K0W3-F1
#
_cell.length_a   1.000
_cell.length_b   1.000
_cell.length_c   1.000
_cell.angle_alpha   90.00
_cell.angle_beta   90.00
_cell.angle_gamma   90.00
#
_symmetry.space_group_name_H-M   'P 1'
#
loop_
_entity.id
_entity.type
_entity.pdbx_description
1 polymer ?
#
loop_
_entity_poly.entity_id
_entity_poly.type
_entity_poly.pdbx_seq_one_letter_code
_entity_poly.pdbx_strand_id
1 'polypeptide(L)'
;MQPLSADEIYATARAVIYHLDTSGFAACLFGSAACAIYGMEARDPHDIDVIVLDTADPEYIKRLLYNKDQRFLLRPSANPQNTYQVLYYQLPRPPSDLHMRTCKVDILTPGIISIPNIPLERIVYHETHHDIPVIPLLALLLLKLRGWTDRRADSRPQVREKATQDAVDIGYLLELVAARMYEPHLLTETWMPRWFVDEGRERVQQFVQLWGGTASIWFDMGFDVY
;
A
#
# COMPACT_ATOMS: atom_id res chain seq x y z
N MET A 1 -12.60 -20.10 -1.63
CA MET A 1 -11.25 -20.04 -1.04
C MET A 1 -11.37 -19.18 0.20
N GLN A 2 -10.94 -19.64 1.37
CA GLN A 2 -11.07 -18.84 2.60
C GLN A 2 -10.17 -17.60 2.53
N PRO A 3 -10.65 -16.43 3.00
CA PRO A 3 -9.84 -15.22 3.06
C PRO A 3 -8.62 -15.43 3.96
N LEU A 4 -7.52 -14.75 3.63
CA LEU A 4 -6.30 -14.77 4.45
C LEU A 4 -6.58 -14.11 5.80
N SER A 5 -6.01 -14.66 6.87
CA SER A 5 -6.03 -13.98 8.17
C SER A 5 -4.99 -12.85 8.21
N ALA A 6 -5.16 -11.90 9.15
CA ALA A 6 -4.16 -10.86 9.39
C ALA A 6 -2.77 -11.44 9.67
N ASP A 7 -2.68 -12.51 10.46
CA ASP A 7 -1.40 -13.18 10.74
C ASP A 7 -0.72 -13.73 9.49
N GLU A 8 -1.49 -14.24 8.52
CA GLU A 8 -0.95 -14.72 7.25
C GLU A 8 -0.44 -13.58 6.37
N ILE A 9 -1.13 -12.44 6.38
CA ILE A 9 -0.70 -11.22 5.70
C ILE A 9 0.61 -10.73 6.31
N TYR A 10 0.70 -10.63 7.64
CA TYR A 10 1.89 -10.16 8.33
C TYR A 10 3.05 -11.15 8.22
N ALA A 11 2.80 -12.46 8.24
CA ALA A 11 3.81 -13.48 7.98
C ALA A 11 4.37 -13.36 6.55
N THR A 12 3.51 -13.08 5.57
CA THR A 12 3.94 -12.82 4.19
C THR A 12 4.79 -11.55 4.10
N ALA A 13 4.34 -10.45 4.72
CA ALA A 13 5.08 -9.19 4.75
C ALA A 13 6.47 -9.38 5.35
N ARG A 14 6.59 -10.02 6.52
CA ARG A 14 7.87 -10.32 7.17
C ARG A 14 8.80 -11.12 6.29
N ALA A 15 8.29 -12.16 5.63
CA ALA A 15 9.11 -12.98 4.73
C ALA A 15 9.66 -12.15 3.56
N VAL A 16 8.81 -11.31 2.95
CA VAL A 16 9.22 -10.46 1.83
C VAL A 16 10.23 -9.41 2.27
N ILE A 17 9.97 -8.71 3.36
CA ILE A 17 10.88 -7.70 3.91
C ILE A 17 12.24 -8.32 4.27
N TYR A 18 12.26 -9.47 4.93
CA TYR A 18 13.49 -10.20 5.26
C TYR A 18 14.31 -10.55 4.01
N HIS A 19 13.66 -11.09 2.97
CA HIS A 19 14.37 -11.50 1.75
C HIS A 19 14.83 -10.31 0.90
N LEU A 20 14.13 -9.18 0.96
CA LEU A 20 14.57 -7.92 0.35
C LEU A 20 15.78 -7.34 1.09
N ASP A 21 15.70 -7.24 2.42
CA ASP A 21 16.77 -6.70 3.27
C ASP A 21 18.07 -7.49 3.12
N THR A 22 18.00 -8.83 3.20
CA THR A 22 19.16 -9.71 2.97
C THR A 22 19.69 -9.69 1.53
N SER A 23 18.97 -9.04 0.61
CA SER A 23 19.41 -8.77 -0.77
C SER A 23 19.92 -7.35 -0.97
N GLY A 24 19.98 -6.54 0.08
CA GLY A 24 20.42 -5.14 0.02
C GLY A 24 19.33 -4.16 -0.42
N PHE A 25 18.06 -4.56 -0.40
CA PHE A 25 16.94 -3.69 -0.74
C PHE A 25 16.16 -3.26 0.51
N ALA A 26 16.13 -1.95 0.75
CA ALA A 26 15.19 -1.38 1.70
C ALA A 26 13.78 -1.35 1.09
N ALA A 27 12.77 -1.60 1.90
CA ALA A 27 11.38 -1.63 1.44
C ALA A 27 10.42 -1.26 2.57
N CYS A 28 9.20 -0.89 2.19
CA CYS A 28 8.10 -0.67 3.13
C CYS A 28 6.77 -1.12 2.51
N LEU A 29 5.81 -1.49 3.35
CA LEU A 29 4.44 -1.74 2.91
C LEU A 29 3.74 -0.45 2.51
N PHE A 30 2.89 -0.55 1.50
CA PHE A 30 1.84 0.41 1.16
C PHE A 30 0.49 -0.33 1.08
N GLY A 31 -0.56 0.38 0.68
CA GLY A 31 -1.82 -0.26 0.32
C GLY A 31 -2.59 -0.76 1.53
N SER A 32 -3.38 -1.83 1.35
CA SER A 32 -4.34 -2.27 2.37
C SER A 32 -3.70 -2.86 3.63
N ALA A 33 -2.57 -3.57 3.48
CA ALA A 33 -1.81 -4.08 4.60
C ALA A 33 -1.20 -2.95 5.46
N ALA A 34 -0.72 -1.88 4.83
CA ALA A 34 -0.26 -0.68 5.55
C ALA A 34 -1.42 0.00 6.30
N CYS A 35 -2.60 0.12 5.69
CA CYS A 35 -3.79 0.65 6.38
C CYS A 35 -4.14 -0.16 7.63
N ALA A 36 -4.11 -1.49 7.55
CA ALA A 36 -4.39 -2.36 8.68
C ALA A 36 -3.38 -2.16 9.82
N ILE A 37 -2.08 -2.03 9.50
CA ILE A 37 -1.03 -1.75 10.52
C ILE A 37 -1.26 -0.39 11.20
N TYR A 38 -1.75 0.62 10.47
CA TYR A 38 -2.14 1.90 11.04
C TYR A 38 -3.37 1.85 11.96
N GLY A 39 -4.07 0.70 12.03
CA GLY A 39 -5.23 0.50 12.89
C GLY A 39 -6.58 0.54 12.15
N MET A 40 -6.59 0.41 10.82
CA MET A 40 -7.84 0.32 10.06
C MET A 40 -8.48 -1.07 10.22
N GLU A 41 -9.58 -1.15 10.96
CA GLU A 41 -10.33 -2.41 11.20
C GLU A 41 -11.44 -2.68 10.17
N ALA A 42 -11.64 -1.77 9.22
CA ALA A 42 -12.75 -1.82 8.26
C ALA A 42 -12.78 -3.08 7.39
N ARG A 43 -11.61 -3.67 7.12
CA ARG A 43 -11.47 -4.92 6.36
C ARG A 43 -10.09 -5.54 6.52
N ASP A 44 -10.04 -6.84 6.28
CA ASP A 44 -8.79 -7.57 6.18
C ASP A 44 -8.11 -7.35 4.82
N PRO A 45 -6.78 -7.13 4.80
CA PRO A 45 -6.00 -7.20 3.56
C PRO A 45 -6.03 -8.61 2.97
N HIS A 46 -5.90 -8.71 1.64
CA HIS A 46 -5.91 -9.99 0.90
C HIS A 46 -4.62 -10.23 0.12
N ASP A 47 -3.83 -9.17 -0.02
CA ASP A 47 -2.54 -9.11 -0.67
C ASP A 47 -1.65 -8.17 0.12
N ILE A 48 -0.36 -8.21 -0.18
CA ILE A 48 0.58 -7.21 0.28
C ILE A 48 1.15 -6.43 -0.90
N ASP A 49 1.41 -5.18 -0.61
CA ASP A 49 1.74 -4.12 -1.53
C ASP A 49 3.05 -3.55 -0.99
N VAL A 50 4.18 -3.79 -1.68
CA VAL A 50 5.52 -3.48 -1.18
C VAL A 50 6.20 -2.47 -2.10
N ILE A 51 6.62 -1.33 -1.54
CA ILE A 51 7.48 -0.37 -2.22
C ILE A 51 8.92 -0.73 -1.87
N VAL A 52 9.70 -1.09 -2.88
CA VAL A 52 11.15 -1.24 -2.77
C VAL A 52 11.78 0.11 -3.07
N LEU A 53 12.58 0.62 -2.13
CA LEU A 53 13.16 1.97 -2.17
C LEU A 53 14.44 1.99 -3.03
N ASP A 54 14.28 1.56 -4.28
CA ASP A 54 15.32 1.45 -5.29
C ASP A 54 14.73 1.76 -6.68
N THR A 55 15.56 1.77 -7.72
CA THR A 55 15.13 1.99 -9.12
C THR A 55 15.12 0.70 -9.95
N ALA A 56 15.43 -0.45 -9.33
CA ALA A 56 15.44 -1.74 -9.98
C ALA A 56 14.06 -2.09 -10.59
N ASP A 57 14.10 -2.84 -11.68
CA ASP A 57 12.91 -3.37 -12.33
C ASP A 57 12.14 -4.29 -11.35
N PRO A 58 10.83 -4.06 -11.09
CA PRO A 58 10.03 -4.93 -10.26
C PRO A 58 10.07 -6.40 -10.70
N GLU A 59 10.14 -6.70 -12.00
CA GLU A 59 10.23 -8.08 -12.47
C GLU A 59 11.58 -8.73 -12.11
N TYR A 60 12.66 -7.94 -12.05
CA TYR A 60 13.94 -8.40 -11.51
C TYR A 60 13.82 -8.74 -10.03
N ILE A 61 13.21 -7.85 -9.23
CA ILE A 61 13.01 -8.07 -7.78
C ILE A 61 12.16 -9.32 -7.53
N LYS A 62 11.08 -9.52 -8.30
CA LYS A 62 10.23 -10.71 -8.22
C LYS A 62 11.01 -12.00 -8.51
N ARG A 63 11.87 -12.01 -9.53
CA ARG A 63 12.76 -13.15 -9.83
C ARG A 63 13.80 -13.39 -8.73
N LEU A 64 14.32 -12.33 -8.14
CA LEU A 64 15.25 -12.42 -7.01
C LEU A 64 14.60 -13.09 -5.80
N LEU A 65 13.37 -12.68 -5.44
CA LEU A 65 12.61 -13.33 -4.36
C LEU A 65 12.31 -14.79 -4.69
N TYR A 66 11.82 -15.08 -5.90
CA TYR A 66 11.57 -16.43 -6.39
C TYR A 66 12.81 -17.35 -6.28
N ASN A 67 13.99 -16.84 -6.61
CA ASN A 67 15.22 -17.62 -6.56
C ASN A 67 15.76 -17.81 -5.13
N LYS A 68 15.36 -16.98 -4.17
CA LYS A 68 15.85 -17.05 -2.77
C LYS A 68 15.10 -18.02 -1.90
N ASP A 69 13.79 -18.18 -2.10
CA ASP A 69 12.95 -19.02 -1.25
C ASP A 69 11.88 -19.71 -2.09
N GLN A 70 11.83 -21.05 -1.99
CA GLN A 70 10.93 -21.90 -2.77
C GLN A 70 9.44 -21.64 -2.48
N ARG A 71 9.12 -20.91 -1.40
CA ARG A 71 7.76 -20.45 -1.09
C ARG A 71 7.32 -19.32 -2.00
N PHE A 72 8.23 -18.59 -2.64
CA PHE A 72 7.85 -17.61 -3.64
C PHE A 72 7.53 -18.31 -4.96
N LEU A 73 6.38 -17.97 -5.54
CA LEU A 73 5.88 -18.55 -6.78
C LEU A 73 5.63 -17.42 -7.78
N LEU A 74 6.14 -17.57 -9.00
CA LEU A 74 5.82 -16.69 -10.11
C LEU A 74 4.76 -17.35 -10.99
N ARG A 75 3.69 -16.61 -11.28
CA ARG A 75 2.62 -17.06 -12.18
C ARG A 75 2.43 -16.05 -13.30
N PRO A 76 2.14 -16.47 -14.54
CA PRO A 76 1.75 -15.54 -15.60
C PRO A 76 0.53 -14.71 -15.20
N SER A 77 0.43 -13.48 -15.71
CA SER A 77 -0.77 -12.66 -15.56
C SER A 77 -2.00 -13.38 -16.14
N ALA A 78 -3.16 -13.18 -15.50
CA ALA A 78 -4.42 -13.75 -16.00
C ALA A 78 -4.82 -13.16 -17.37
N ASN A 79 -4.37 -11.93 -17.67
CA ASN A 79 -4.48 -11.39 -19.01
C ASN A 79 -3.27 -11.85 -19.83
N PRO A 80 -3.45 -12.67 -20.88
CA PRO A 80 -2.34 -13.19 -21.69
C PRO A 80 -1.58 -12.11 -22.48
N GLN A 81 -2.12 -10.90 -22.59
CA GLN A 81 -1.44 -9.75 -23.22
C GLN A 81 -0.40 -9.10 -22.31
N ASN A 82 -0.49 -9.34 -21.00
CA ASN A 82 0.46 -8.80 -20.04
C ASN A 82 1.71 -9.69 -19.99
N THR A 83 2.88 -9.07 -20.14
CA THR A 83 4.17 -9.78 -20.10
C THR A 83 4.75 -9.93 -18.69
N TYR A 84 4.13 -9.28 -17.69
CA TYR A 84 4.58 -9.32 -16.31
C TYR A 84 4.12 -10.60 -15.59
N GLN A 85 4.88 -11.01 -14.57
CA GLN A 85 4.52 -12.12 -13.70
C GLN A 85 3.91 -11.61 -12.39
N VAL A 86 2.96 -12.38 -11.85
CA VAL A 86 2.38 -12.15 -10.53
C VAL A 86 3.17 -12.97 -9.52
N LEU A 87 3.69 -12.29 -8.50
CA LEU A 87 4.39 -12.94 -7.40
C LEU A 87 3.39 -13.34 -6.32
N TYR A 88 3.54 -14.57 -5.85
CA TYR A 88 2.81 -15.11 -4.72
C TYR A 88 3.79 -15.64 -3.68
N TYR A 89 3.41 -15.56 -2.42
CA TYR A 89 4.09 -16.25 -1.33
C TYR A 89 3.21 -17.38 -0.82
N GLN A 90 3.78 -18.58 -0.76
CA GLN A 90 3.12 -19.78 -0.25
C GLN A 90 3.17 -19.80 1.27
N LEU A 91 1.99 -19.79 1.87
CA LEU A 91 1.83 -19.87 3.32
C LEU A 91 2.05 -21.31 3.81
N PRO A 92 2.57 -21.49 5.05
CA PRO A 92 2.65 -22.80 5.66
C PRO A 92 1.28 -23.48 5.65
N ARG A 93 1.25 -24.73 5.20
CA ARG A 93 0.01 -25.50 5.09
C ARG A 93 -0.37 -26.06 6.47
N PRO A 94 -1.54 -25.71 7.04
CA PRO A 94 -2.05 -26.40 8.22
C PRO A 94 -2.27 -27.88 7.88
N PRO A 95 -2.04 -28.82 8.82
CA PRO A 95 -2.30 -30.24 8.60
C PRO A 95 -3.75 -30.56 8.16
N SER A 96 -4.69 -29.68 8.53
CA SER A 96 -6.12 -29.79 8.22
C SER A 96 -6.54 -29.22 6.87
N ASP A 97 -5.67 -28.45 6.18
CA ASP A 97 -6.01 -27.85 4.90
C ASP A 97 -5.51 -28.71 3.74
N LEU A 98 -6.39 -29.01 2.79
CA LEU A 98 -6.03 -29.75 1.57
C LEU A 98 -5.51 -28.83 0.46
N HIS A 99 -5.71 -27.52 0.58
CA HIS A 99 -5.37 -26.54 -0.43
C HIS A 99 -4.12 -25.74 -0.08
N MET A 100 -3.33 -25.44 -1.11
CA MET A 100 -2.18 -24.54 -0.98
C MET A 100 -2.68 -23.10 -0.85
N ARG A 101 -2.41 -22.47 0.29
CA ARG A 101 -2.73 -21.07 0.53
C ARG A 101 -1.60 -20.18 0.04
N THR A 102 -1.94 -19.13 -0.69
CA THR A 102 -0.97 -18.17 -1.23
C THR A 102 -1.44 -16.74 -1.00
N CYS A 103 -0.53 -15.87 -0.60
CA CYS A 103 -0.74 -14.43 -0.56
C CYS A 103 -0.11 -13.79 -1.80
N LYS A 104 -0.83 -12.90 -2.48
CA LYS A 104 -0.28 -12.14 -3.61
C LYS A 104 0.64 -11.05 -3.07
N VAL A 105 1.76 -10.85 -3.75
CA VAL A 105 2.76 -9.83 -3.43
C VAL A 105 2.93 -8.92 -4.65
N ASP A 106 2.51 -7.68 -4.53
CA ASP A 106 2.77 -6.65 -5.53
C ASP A 106 4.05 -5.90 -5.15
N ILE A 107 5.01 -5.89 -6.07
CA ILE A 107 6.27 -5.16 -5.93
C ILE A 107 6.19 -3.89 -6.78
N LEU A 108 6.43 -2.75 -6.14
CA LEU A 108 6.52 -1.44 -6.76
C LEU A 108 7.85 -0.78 -6.43
N THR A 109 8.26 0.17 -7.26
CA THR A 109 9.43 1.03 -7.03
C THR A 109 9.06 2.50 -7.27
N PRO A 110 9.73 3.47 -6.63
CA PRO A 110 9.57 4.89 -6.92
C PRO A 110 9.61 5.19 -8.43
N GLY A 111 8.76 6.13 -8.86
CA GLY A 111 8.55 6.48 -10.27
C GLY A 111 7.49 5.62 -10.97
N ILE A 112 7.26 4.38 -10.54
CA ILE A 112 6.13 3.58 -11.02
C ILE A 112 4.86 4.11 -10.34
N ILE A 113 3.79 4.27 -11.14
CA ILE A 113 2.51 4.84 -10.70
C ILE A 113 2.70 6.12 -9.86
N SER A 114 3.65 6.97 -10.29
CA SER A 114 4.20 8.16 -9.60
C SER A 114 4.25 8.04 -8.06
N ILE A 115 4.80 6.92 -7.56
CA ILE A 115 5.27 6.83 -6.18
C ILE A 115 6.50 7.74 -6.03
N PRO A 116 6.53 8.67 -5.06
CA PRO A 116 7.71 9.49 -4.82
C PRO A 116 8.86 8.64 -4.25
N ASN A 117 10.09 9.13 -4.37
CA ASN A 117 11.18 8.55 -3.59
C ASN A 117 10.93 8.82 -2.11
N ILE A 118 11.00 7.78 -1.28
CA ILE A 118 10.74 7.86 0.17
C ILE A 118 12.10 7.70 0.87
N PRO A 119 12.60 8.72 1.58
CA PRO A 119 13.83 8.59 2.35
C PRO A 119 13.72 7.51 3.42
N LEU A 120 14.81 6.78 3.68
CA LEU A 120 14.84 5.69 4.66
C LEU A 120 14.45 6.17 6.06
N GLU A 121 14.89 7.36 6.43
CA GLU A 121 14.59 8.01 7.72
C GLU A 121 13.11 8.38 7.89
N ARG A 122 12.31 8.28 6.82
CA ARG A 122 10.86 8.51 6.86
C ARG A 122 10.06 7.23 6.97
N ILE A 123 10.67 6.05 6.81
CA ILE A 123 9.95 4.78 6.99
C ILE A 123 9.44 4.69 8.43
N VAL A 124 8.17 4.31 8.58
CA VAL A 124 7.50 4.19 9.88
C VAL A 124 7.53 2.74 10.34
N TYR A 125 7.79 2.56 11.64
CA TYR A 125 7.73 1.27 12.32
C TYR A 125 6.74 1.38 13.48
N HIS A 126 5.69 0.57 13.45
CA HIS A 126 4.62 0.59 14.45
C HIS A 126 4.95 -0.29 15.66
N GLU A 127 4.49 0.08 16.85
CA GLU A 127 4.78 -0.67 18.09
C GLU A 127 4.34 -2.15 18.01
N THR A 128 3.15 -2.41 17.46
CA THR A 128 2.58 -3.75 17.32
C THR A 128 3.23 -4.59 16.21
N HIS A 129 3.89 -3.93 15.25
CA HIS A 129 4.48 -4.54 14.06
C HIS A 129 5.85 -3.91 13.74
N HIS A 130 6.74 -3.84 14.75
CA HIS A 130 8.01 -3.10 14.65
C HIS A 130 9.00 -3.70 13.64
N ASP A 131 8.74 -4.92 13.17
CA ASP A 131 9.53 -5.63 12.17
C ASP A 131 8.98 -5.48 10.74
N ILE A 132 7.86 -4.74 10.58
CA ILE A 132 7.22 -4.49 9.30
C ILE A 132 7.26 -2.98 9.02
N PRO A 133 8.18 -2.52 8.15
CA PRO A 133 8.23 -1.12 7.74
C PRO A 133 6.98 -0.74 6.94
N VAL A 134 6.42 0.45 7.22
CA VAL A 134 5.28 1.01 6.48
C VAL A 134 5.60 2.41 5.96
N ILE A 135 5.01 2.78 4.83
CA ILE A 135 5.10 4.14 4.27
C ILE A 135 4.46 5.16 5.23
N PRO A 136 4.99 6.40 5.37
CA PRO A 136 4.34 7.48 6.11
C PRO A 136 2.86 7.66 5.82
N LEU A 137 2.07 7.89 6.87
CA LEU A 137 0.62 8.00 6.78
C LEU A 137 0.14 9.05 5.77
N LEU A 138 0.79 10.22 5.72
CA LEU A 138 0.41 11.25 4.77
C LEU A 138 0.64 10.81 3.33
N ALA A 139 1.77 10.16 3.05
CA ALA A 139 2.05 9.62 1.73
C ALA A 139 1.11 8.46 1.37
N LEU A 140 0.74 7.61 2.34
CA LEU A 140 -0.27 6.57 2.16
C LEU A 140 -1.63 7.17 1.75
N LEU A 141 -2.09 8.19 2.46
CA LEU A 141 -3.33 8.92 2.16
C LEU A 141 -3.33 9.52 0.75
N LEU A 142 -2.24 10.18 0.36
CA LEU A 142 -2.11 10.77 -0.97
C LEU A 142 -2.07 9.71 -2.10
N LEU A 143 -1.40 8.59 -1.89
CA LEU A 143 -1.41 7.46 -2.84
C LEU A 143 -2.80 6.81 -2.93
N LYS A 144 -3.53 6.69 -1.82
CA LYS A 144 -4.92 6.21 -1.80
C LYS A 144 -5.85 7.15 -2.57
N LEU A 145 -5.75 8.46 -2.34
CA LEU A 145 -6.51 9.48 -3.07
C LEU A 145 -6.27 9.43 -4.58
N ARG A 146 -5.02 9.18 -4.98
CA ARG A 146 -4.70 8.93 -6.37
C ARG A 146 -5.41 7.68 -6.89
N GLY A 147 -5.25 6.55 -6.22
CA GLY A 147 -5.89 5.30 -6.61
C GLY A 147 -7.40 5.46 -6.77
N TRP A 148 -8.03 6.15 -5.82
CA TRP A 148 -9.44 6.51 -5.84
C TRP A 148 -9.83 7.32 -7.09
N THR A 149 -9.13 8.43 -7.35
CA THR A 149 -9.45 9.33 -8.46
C THR A 149 -9.21 8.65 -9.81
N ASP A 150 -8.06 7.98 -9.98
CA ASP A 150 -7.68 7.32 -11.23
C ASP A 150 -8.67 6.19 -11.55
N ARG A 151 -9.11 5.43 -10.54
CA ARG A 151 -10.12 4.38 -10.69
C ARG A 151 -11.49 4.94 -11.02
N ARG A 152 -11.90 6.07 -10.46
CA ARG A 152 -13.17 6.73 -10.84
C ARG A 152 -13.21 7.14 -12.31
N ALA A 153 -12.08 7.56 -12.85
CA ALA A 153 -11.94 7.95 -14.24
C ALA A 153 -11.81 6.76 -15.22
N ASP A 154 -11.61 5.53 -14.71
CA ASP A 154 -11.42 4.35 -15.56
C ASP A 154 -12.72 3.95 -16.29
N SER A 155 -12.60 3.60 -17.57
CA SER A 155 -13.74 3.19 -18.39
C SER A 155 -14.28 1.79 -18.03
N ARG A 156 -13.50 0.95 -17.35
CA ARG A 156 -13.86 -0.41 -16.97
C ARG A 156 -14.68 -0.43 -15.66
N PRO A 157 -15.92 -0.95 -15.67
CA PRO A 157 -16.79 -0.96 -14.49
C PRO A 157 -16.17 -1.61 -13.25
N GLN A 158 -15.49 -2.74 -13.42
CA GLN A 158 -14.84 -3.48 -12.33
C GLN A 158 -13.70 -2.71 -11.67
N VAL A 159 -13.06 -1.78 -12.40
CA VAL A 159 -12.02 -0.91 -11.85
C VAL A 159 -12.66 0.24 -11.08
N ARG A 160 -13.74 0.83 -11.60
CA ARG A 160 -14.50 1.87 -10.91
C ARG A 160 -15.11 1.39 -9.59
N GLU A 161 -15.58 0.14 -9.54
CA GLU A 161 -16.14 -0.44 -8.32
C GLU A 161 -15.13 -0.42 -7.16
N LYS A 162 -13.84 -0.57 -7.45
CA LYS A 162 -12.77 -0.47 -6.45
C LYS A 162 -12.59 0.95 -5.90
N ALA A 163 -13.04 1.99 -6.59
CA ALA A 163 -12.97 3.35 -6.07
C ALA A 163 -13.87 3.55 -4.85
N THR A 164 -15.00 2.83 -4.75
CA THR A 164 -15.83 2.85 -3.54
C THR A 164 -15.01 2.37 -2.34
N GLN A 165 -14.24 1.29 -2.52
CA GLN A 165 -13.38 0.77 -1.46
C GLN A 165 -12.27 1.75 -1.08
N ASP A 166 -11.65 2.43 -2.06
CA ASP A 166 -10.64 3.44 -1.74
C ASP A 166 -11.22 4.60 -0.92
N ALA A 167 -12.43 5.05 -1.24
CA ALA A 167 -13.09 6.11 -0.48
C ALA A 167 -13.34 5.70 0.98
N VAL A 168 -13.75 4.45 1.19
CA VAL A 168 -13.90 3.87 2.53
C VAL A 168 -12.54 3.83 3.26
N ASP A 169 -11.51 3.29 2.62
CA ASP A 169 -10.17 3.21 3.21
C ASP A 169 -9.63 4.62 3.58
N ILE A 170 -9.84 5.63 2.71
CA ILE A 170 -9.46 7.03 2.99
C ILE A 170 -10.23 7.58 4.19
N GLY A 171 -11.54 7.35 4.26
CA GLY A 171 -12.39 7.78 5.37
C GLY A 171 -11.88 7.26 6.71
N TYR A 172 -11.58 5.96 6.81
CA TYR A 172 -11.05 5.39 8.04
C TYR A 172 -9.66 5.93 8.43
N LEU A 173 -8.76 6.12 7.45
CA LEU A 173 -7.46 6.75 7.74
C LEU A 173 -7.62 8.18 8.27
N LEU A 174 -8.61 8.92 7.76
CA LEU A 174 -8.93 10.26 8.27
C LEU A 174 -9.53 10.22 9.67
N GLU A 175 -10.33 9.21 10.01
CA GLU A 175 -10.83 9.02 11.38
C GLU A 175 -9.69 8.79 12.37
N LEU A 176 -8.64 8.05 11.99
CA LEU A 176 -7.44 7.88 12.82
C LEU A 176 -6.73 9.21 13.09
N VAL A 177 -6.65 10.08 12.08
CA VAL A 177 -6.09 11.44 12.23
C VAL A 177 -7.00 12.31 13.11
N ALA A 178 -8.31 12.27 12.89
CA ALA A 178 -9.28 13.03 13.68
C ALA A 178 -9.28 12.61 15.16
N ALA A 179 -9.06 11.32 15.42
CA ALA A 179 -8.90 10.75 16.77
C ALA A 179 -7.54 11.08 17.42
N ARG A 180 -6.67 11.85 16.75
CA ARG A 180 -5.32 12.23 17.22
C ARG A 180 -4.41 11.03 17.50
N MET A 181 -4.68 9.89 16.85
CA MET A 181 -3.78 8.74 16.88
C MET A 181 -2.49 9.05 16.08
N TYR A 182 -2.62 9.90 15.06
CA TYR A 182 -1.52 10.38 14.23
C TYR A 182 -1.73 11.87 13.91
N GLU A 183 -0.63 12.61 13.77
CA GLU A 183 -0.65 14.03 13.42
C GLU A 183 0.21 14.32 12.18
N PRO A 184 -0.08 13.70 11.01
CA PRO A 184 0.60 14.02 9.77
C PRO A 184 0.35 15.47 9.35
N HIS A 185 1.37 16.18 8.90
CA HIS A 185 1.22 17.58 8.47
C HIS A 185 2.16 17.93 7.33
N LEU A 186 1.67 18.70 6.34
CA LEU A 186 2.50 19.09 5.17
C LEU A 186 3.76 19.89 5.54
N LEU A 187 3.70 20.68 6.63
CA LEU A 187 4.85 21.43 7.13
C LEU A 187 5.93 20.55 7.78
N THR A 188 5.61 19.33 8.21
CA THR A 188 6.58 18.39 8.81
C THR A 188 7.05 17.32 7.81
N GLU A 189 6.23 17.04 6.80
CA GLU A 189 6.51 16.07 5.73
C GLU A 189 7.13 16.72 4.48
N THR A 190 8.13 17.60 4.70
CA THR A 190 8.79 18.40 3.66
C THR A 190 9.67 17.60 2.70
N TRP A 191 9.83 16.30 2.93
CA TRP A 191 10.59 15.40 2.05
C TRP A 191 9.81 15.04 0.78
N MET A 192 8.48 15.14 0.82
CA MET A 192 7.64 14.80 -0.33
C MET A 192 7.91 15.79 -1.47
N PRO A 193 8.12 15.31 -2.71
CA PRO A 193 8.32 16.18 -3.85
C PRO A 193 7.12 17.10 -4.09
N ARG A 194 7.38 18.33 -4.52
CA ARG A 194 6.33 19.33 -4.81
C ARG A 194 5.24 18.80 -5.74
N TRP A 195 5.62 18.12 -6.82
CA TRP A 195 4.65 17.55 -7.77
C TRP A 195 3.68 16.57 -7.10
N PHE A 196 4.15 15.79 -6.13
CA PHE A 196 3.34 14.81 -5.42
C PHE A 196 2.35 15.48 -4.47
N VAL A 197 2.81 16.54 -3.78
CA VAL A 197 1.95 17.36 -2.91
C VAL A 197 0.91 18.14 -3.72
N ASP A 198 1.32 18.73 -4.85
CA ASP A 198 0.43 19.51 -5.72
C ASP A 198 -0.68 18.62 -6.33
N GLU A 199 -0.34 17.44 -6.85
CA GLU A 199 -1.34 16.44 -7.27
C GLU A 199 -2.24 16.00 -6.09
N GLY A 200 -1.65 15.85 -4.90
CA GLY A 200 -2.37 15.53 -3.67
C GLY A 200 -3.43 16.59 -3.34
N ARG A 201 -3.09 17.88 -3.42
CA ARG A 201 -4.01 19.00 -3.15
C ARG A 201 -5.22 18.98 -4.08
N GLU A 202 -5.00 18.78 -5.37
CA GLU A 202 -6.08 18.70 -6.36
C GLU A 202 -7.04 17.53 -6.06
N ARG A 203 -6.49 16.38 -5.66
CA ARG A 203 -7.27 15.17 -5.35
C ARG A 203 -8.00 15.28 -4.00
N VAL A 204 -7.40 15.95 -3.01
CA VAL A 204 -8.07 16.31 -1.75
C VAL A 204 -9.29 17.17 -2.03
N GLN A 205 -9.17 18.20 -2.88
CA GLN A 205 -10.32 19.04 -3.26
C GLN A 205 -11.44 18.23 -3.90
N GLN A 206 -11.11 17.34 -4.84
CA GLN A 206 -12.09 16.44 -5.46
C GLN A 206 -12.76 15.49 -4.45
N PHE A 207 -12.00 15.03 -3.46
CA PHE A 207 -12.54 14.17 -2.41
C PHE A 207 -13.47 14.95 -1.49
N VAL A 208 -13.06 16.12 -1.00
CA VAL A 208 -13.88 16.98 -0.13
C VAL A 208 -15.19 17.40 -0.81
N GLN A 209 -15.20 17.64 -2.12
CA GLN A 209 -16.43 17.93 -2.86
C GLN A 209 -17.49 16.83 -2.76
N LEU A 210 -17.07 15.57 -2.57
CA LEU A 210 -17.97 14.42 -2.44
C LEU A 210 -18.18 14.00 -0.98
N TRP A 211 -17.18 14.21 -0.12
CA TRP A 211 -17.22 13.92 1.32
C TRP A 211 -16.91 15.18 2.13
N GLY A 212 -17.79 16.19 2.04
CA GLY A 212 -17.58 17.51 2.66
C GLY A 212 -17.33 17.48 4.17
N GLY A 213 -17.83 16.46 4.87
CA GLY A 213 -17.57 16.24 6.29
C GLY A 213 -16.09 15.97 6.65
N THR A 214 -15.24 15.71 5.66
CA THR A 214 -13.80 15.47 5.88
C THR A 214 -12.94 16.74 5.79
N ALA A 215 -13.51 17.88 5.36
CA ALA A 215 -12.77 19.10 5.06
C ALA A 215 -11.89 19.59 6.24
N SER A 216 -12.43 19.62 7.45
CA SER A 216 -11.68 20.08 8.63
C SER A 216 -10.45 19.22 8.92
N ILE A 217 -10.52 17.91 8.67
CA ILE A 217 -9.39 16.99 8.90
C ILE A 217 -8.27 17.27 7.90
N TRP A 218 -8.61 17.49 6.62
CA TRP A 218 -7.63 17.89 5.61
C TRP A 218 -7.01 19.25 5.90
N PHE A 219 -7.82 20.21 6.34
CA PHE A 219 -7.33 21.52 6.76
C PHE A 219 -6.32 21.40 7.91
N ASP A 220 -6.63 20.58 8.93
CA ASP A 220 -5.74 20.32 10.05
C ASP A 220 -4.42 19.65 9.66
N MET A 221 -4.37 18.92 8.53
CA MET A 221 -3.13 18.36 7.95
C MET A 221 -2.35 19.36 7.07
N GLY A 222 -2.86 20.59 6.90
CA GLY A 222 -2.23 21.68 6.16
C GLY A 222 -2.68 21.84 4.70
N PHE A 223 -3.80 21.23 4.31
CA PHE A 223 -4.36 21.39 2.96
C PHE A 223 -5.33 22.57 2.89
N ASP A 224 -5.27 23.32 1.79
CA ASP A 224 -6.22 24.40 1.50
C ASP A 224 -7.47 23.80 0.84
N VAL A 225 -8.53 23.63 1.62
CA VAL A 225 -9.82 23.10 1.19
C VAL A 225 -10.91 24.17 1.35
N TYR A 226 -11.64 24.44 0.26
CA TYR A 226 -12.69 25.46 0.18
C TYR A 226 -13.99 24.85 -0.34
#